data_AF-A0A725FVE6-F1
#
_entry.id   AF-A0A725FVE6-F1
#
_cell.length_a   1.000
_cell.length_b   1.000
_cell.length_c   1.000
_cell.angle_alpha   90.00
_cell.angle_beta   90.00
_cell.angle_gamma   90.00
#
_symmetry.space_group_name_H-M   'P 1'
#
loop_
_entity.id
_entity.type
_entity.pdbx_description
1 polymer ?
#
loop_
_entity_poly.entity_id
_entity_poly.type
_entity_poly.pdbx_seq_one_letter_code
_entity_poly.pdbx_strand_id
1 'polypeptide(L)' 'TDCQCVVIGGSVGLAEGYLEQVRAFLMQEPEPYHVALSAARYRHDAGLLGAALLAQGDTL' A
#
# COMPACT_ATOMS: atom_id res chain seq x y z
N THR A 1 4.61 0.31 -15.00
CA THR A 1 5.07 1.14 -13.86
C THR A 1 6.04 0.31 -13.08
N ASP A 2 7.26 0.81 -12.88
CA ASP A 2 8.30 0.16 -12.08
C ASP A 2 8.23 0.73 -10.66
N CYS A 3 7.32 0.18 -9.85
CA CYS A 3 7.04 0.68 -8.51
C CYS A 3 8.08 0.13 -7.53
N GLN A 4 8.71 1.01 -6.75
CA GLN A 4 9.70 0.61 -5.75
C GLN A 4 9.07 0.04 -4.46
N CYS A 5 7.80 0.37 -4.19
CA CYS A 5 7.07 -0.06 -3.00
C CYS A 5 5.56 -0.08 -3.28
N VAL A 6 4.86 -1.04 -2.66
CA VAL A 6 3.40 -1.12 -2.63
C VAL A 6 2.93 -1.09 -1.18
N VAL A 7 2.01 -0.17 -0.89
CA VAL A 7 1.36 -0.05 0.42
C VAL A 7 -0.04 -0.66 0.34
N ILE A 8 -0.33 -1.65 1.17
CA ILE A 8 -1.62 -2.34 1.20
C ILE A 8 -2.48 -1.77 2.34
N GLY A 9 -3.67 -1.28 1.99
CA GLY A 9 -4.66 -0.76 2.93
C GLY A 9 -5.99 -1.52 2.88
N GLY A 10 -7.04 -0.89 3.38
CA GLY A 10 -8.38 -1.49 3.45
C GLY A 10 -8.54 -2.48 4.60
N SER A 11 -9.78 -2.85 4.90
CA SER A 11 -10.09 -3.76 6.02
C SER A 11 -9.48 -5.15 5.82
N VAL A 12 -9.60 -5.70 4.61
CA VAL A 12 -9.05 -7.02 4.25
C VAL A 12 -7.53 -6.98 4.21
N GLY A 13 -6.95 -5.97 3.56
CA GLY A 13 -5.50 -5.83 3.41
C GLY A 13 -4.74 -5.67 4.73
N LEU A 14 -5.43 -5.15 5.75
CA LEU A 14 -4.91 -4.95 7.11
C LEU A 14 -5.38 -6.01 8.11
N ALA A 15 -6.06 -7.06 7.65
CA ALA A 15 -6.42 -8.19 8.49
C ALA A 15 -5.15 -8.97 8.88
N GLU A 16 -5.17 -9.56 10.08
CA GLU A 16 -4.05 -10.34 10.60
C GLU A 16 -3.66 -11.46 9.61
N GLY A 17 -2.37 -11.58 9.33
CA GLY A 17 -1.82 -12.59 8.42
C GLY A 17 -2.00 -12.32 6.92
N TYR A 18 -2.87 -11.38 6.50
CA TYR A 18 -3.13 -11.16 5.08
C TYR A 18 -1.90 -10.63 4.33
N LEU A 19 -1.19 -9.64 4.89
CA LEU A 19 0.01 -9.08 4.26
C LEU A 19 1.13 -10.11 4.12
N GLU A 20 1.30 -10.98 5.13
CA GLU A 20 2.29 -12.06 5.07
C GLU A 20 1.92 -13.12 4.03
N GLN A 21 0.62 -13.41 3.88
CA GLN A 21 0.14 -14.31 2.83
C GLN A 21 0.42 -13.73 1.44
N VAL A 22 0.14 -12.45 1.22
CA VAL A 22 0.45 -11.77 -0.05
C VAL A 22 1.96 -11.82 -0.34
N ARG A 23 2.80 -11.57 0.68
CA ARG A 23 4.26 -11.65 0.57
C ARG A 23 4.73 -13.06 0.20
N ALA A 24 4.14 -14.10 0.81
CA ALA A 24 4.49 -15.49 0.53
C ALA A 24 4.16 -15.91 -0.90
N PHE A 25 3.07 -15.41 -1.49
CA PHE A 25 2.76 -15.64 -2.90
C PHE A 25 3.67 -14.81 -3.82
N LEU A 26 3.94 -13.55 -3.47
CA LEU A 26 4.82 -12.69 -4.28
C LEU A 26 6.22 -13.29 -4.45
N MET A 27 6.77 -13.90 -3.39
CA MET A 27 8.08 -14.54 -3.39
C MET A 27 8.18 -15.81 -4.26
N GLN A 28 7.06 -16.32 -4.79
CA GLN A 28 7.05 -17.45 -5.72
C GLN A 28 7.19 -17.00 -7.18
N GLU A 29 7.00 -15.71 -7.45
CA GLU A 29 7.12 -15.15 -8.79
C GLU A 29 8.60 -14.93 -9.17
N PRO A 30 8.90 -14.73 -10.47
CA PRO A 30 10.22 -14.31 -10.90
C PRO A 30 10.65 -12.98 -10.24
N GLU A 31 11.96 -12.84 -10.00
CA GLU A 31 12.55 -11.68 -9.32
C GLU A 31 12.11 -10.30 -9.84
N PRO A 32 11.92 -10.08 -11.16
CA PRO A 32 11.42 -8.80 -11.67
C PRO A 32 10.03 -8.38 -11.17
N TYR A 33 9.26 -9.30 -10.57
CA TYR A 33 7.95 -9.02 -9.99
C TYR A 33 8.01 -8.74 -8.49
N HIS A 34 9.15 -8.97 -7.85
CA HIS A 34 9.31 -8.69 -6.43
C HIS A 34 9.32 -7.19 -6.16
N VAL A 35 8.58 -6.77 -5.14
CA VAL A 35 8.49 -5.37 -4.70
C VAL A 35 8.34 -5.30 -3.19
N ALA A 36 8.85 -4.24 -2.58
CA ALA A 36 8.67 -4.00 -1.15
C ALA A 36 7.18 -3.83 -0.81
N LEU A 37 6.69 -4.61 0.15
CA LEU A 37 5.30 -4.54 0.64
C LEU A 37 5.25 -3.95 2.05
N SER A 38 4.31 -3.03 2.31
CA SER A 38 4.07 -2.46 3.64
C SER A 38 2.58 -2.25 3.93
N ALA A 39 2.22 -2.21 5.21
CA ALA A 39 0.86 -1.94 5.66
C ALA A 39 0.57 -0.44 5.68
N ALA A 40 -0.62 -0.03 5.23
CA ALA A 40 -1.08 1.35 5.32
C ALA A 40 -1.23 1.81 6.78
N ARG A 41 -0.52 2.88 7.14
CA ARG A 41 -0.52 3.43 8.51
C ARG A 41 -1.81 4.17 8.87
N TYR A 42 -2.37 4.93 7.93
CA TYR A 42 -3.44 5.91 8.20
C TYR A 42 -4.87 5.34 8.10
N ARG A 43 -5.01 4.01 8.02
CA ARG A 43 -6.26 3.21 8.03
C ARG A 43 -7.50 3.96 7.52
N HIS A 44 -8.33 4.49 8.42
CA HIS A 44 -9.66 5.04 8.11
C HIS A 44 -9.59 6.47 7.55
N ASP A 45 -8.65 7.28 8.06
CA ASP A 45 -8.56 8.70 7.71
C ASP A 45 -7.63 8.96 6.53
N ALA A 46 -6.98 7.92 5.99
CA ALA A 46 -6.05 8.03 4.86
C ALA A 46 -6.67 8.77 3.66
N GLY A 47 -7.94 8.52 3.36
CA GLY A 47 -8.65 9.18 2.27
C GLY A 47 -8.90 10.67 2.51
N LEU A 48 -9.37 11.01 3.72
CA LEU A 48 -9.63 12.41 4.09
C LEU A 48 -8.34 13.23 4.13
N LEU A 49 -7.29 12.70 4.75
CA LEU A 49 -5.97 13.32 4.80
C LEU A 49 -5.36 13.48 3.41
N GLY A 50 -5.45 12.44 2.58
CA GLY A 50 -4.95 12.48 1.20
C GLY A 50 -5.67 13.54 0.36
N ALA A 51 -6.99 13.61 0.45
CA ALA A 51 -7.78 14.62 -0.26
C ALA A 51 -7.43 16.05 0.19
N ALA A 52 -7.27 16.27 1.50
CA ALA A 52 -6.86 17.57 2.03
C ALA A 52 -5.46 17.97 1.57
N LEU A 53 -4.50 17.05 1.58
CA LEU A 53 -3.14 17.30 1.11
C LEU A 53 -3.10 17.59 -0.39
N LEU A 54 -3.87 16.85 -1.19
CA LEU A 54 -3.96 17.09 -2.63
C LEU A 54 -4.51 18.48 -2.94
N ALA A 55 -5.61 18.87 -2.26
CA ALA A 55 -6.19 20.21 -2.42
C ALA A 55 -5.22 21.34 -2.02
N GLN A 56 -4.37 21.11 -1.02
CA GLN A 56 -3.32 22.07 -0.65
C GLN A 56 -2.22 22.19 -1.71
N GLY A 57 -1.83 21.07 -2.34
CA GLY A 57 -0.81 21.04 -3.38
C GLY A 57 -1.25 21.68 -4.70
N ASP A 58 -2.54 21.64 -5.03
CA ASP A 58 -3.11 22.30 -6.21
C ASP A 58 -3.29 23.82 -6.05
N THR A 59 -3.01 24.37 -4.85
CA THR A 59 -3.16 25.81 -4.54
C THR A 59 -1.86 26.61 -4.72
N LEU A 60 -0.80 26.01 -5.26
CA LEU A 60 0.50 26.65 -5.58
C LEU A 60 0.77 26.66 -7.08
#